data_AF-A0A932UZ66-F1
#
_entry.id   AF-A0A932UZ66-F1
#
_cell.length_a   1.000
_cell.length_b   1.000
_cell.length_c   1.000
_cell.angle_alpha   90.00
_cell.angle_beta   90.00
_cell.angle_gamma   90.00
#
_symmetry.space_group_name_H-M   'P 1'
#
loop_
_entity.id
_entity.type
_entity.pdbx_description
1 polymer ?
#
loop_
_entity_poly.entity_id
_entity_poly.type
_entity_poly.pdbx_seq_one_letter_code
_entity_poly.pdbx_strand_id
1 'polypeptide(L)'
;MVSTVICGQSDADYVSTSYVERRNLTMRMCMRRLTRRTNAFSKKLENLKAAVALHFACNNFVNLVRGHQSLRVTPAMEAGLTGRIWTISDFMEEAQ
;
A
#
# COMPACT_ATOMS: atom_id res chain seq x y z
N MET A 1 -15.12 15.81 19.16
CA MET A 1 -13.98 15.47 18.28
C MET A 1 -13.54 16.77 17.61
N VAL A 2 -12.59 17.48 18.21
CA VAL A 2 -12.08 18.73 17.63
C VAL A 2 -10.85 18.37 16.81
N SER A 3 -10.91 18.58 15.49
CA SER A 3 -9.76 18.30 14.62
C SER A 3 -8.67 19.32 14.91
N THR A 4 -7.50 18.84 15.33
CA THR A 4 -6.31 19.68 15.44
C THR A 4 -5.86 20.06 14.03
N VAL A 5 -5.80 21.36 13.73
CA VAL A 5 -5.32 21.86 12.45
C VAL A 5 -3.79 21.77 12.46
N ILE A 6 -3.24 20.85 11.67
CA ILE A 6 -1.80 20.76 11.43
C ILE A 6 -1.51 21.60 10.19
N CYS A 7 -0.84 22.73 10.36
CA CYS A 7 -0.39 23.59 9.27
C CYS A 7 1.13 23.45 9.13
N GLY A 8 1.58 22.88 8.01
CA GLY A 8 2.99 22.81 7.64
C GLY A 8 3.29 23.79 6.51
N GLN A 9 4.55 24.20 6.38
CA GLN A 9 5.01 25.01 5.25
C GLN A 9 5.41 24.07 4.10
N SER A 10 4.42 23.64 3.33
CA SER A 10 4.63 22.82 2.13
C SER A 10 5.11 23.70 0.98
N ASP A 11 6.12 23.22 0.24
CA ASP A 11 6.53 23.84 -1.02
C ASP A 11 5.38 23.73 -2.04
N ALA A 12 4.89 24.88 -2.50
CA ALA A 12 3.69 25.00 -3.33
C ALA A 12 3.84 24.23 -4.66
N ASP A 13 5.07 24.12 -5.17
CA ASP A 13 5.35 23.46 -6.45
C ASP A 13 5.15 21.93 -6.37
N TYR A 14 5.22 21.35 -5.18
CA TYR A 14 5.05 19.92 -4.95
C TYR A 14 3.64 19.53 -4.47
N VAL A 15 2.74 20.49 -4.29
CA VAL A 15 1.37 20.22 -3.83
C VAL A 15 0.59 19.52 -4.95
N SER A 16 0.38 18.21 -4.80
CA SER A 16 -0.39 17.41 -5.75
C SER A 16 -1.05 16.22 -5.08
N THR A 17 -2.26 15.88 -5.51
CA THR A 17 -2.98 14.65 -5.11
C THR A 17 -2.61 13.44 -5.97
N SER A 18 -1.85 13.65 -7.05
CA SER A 18 -1.57 12.64 -8.09
C SER A 18 -0.96 11.33 -7.54
N TYR A 19 -0.10 11.41 -6.52
CA TYR A 19 0.50 10.23 -5.88
C TYR A 19 -0.55 9.38 -5.15
N VAL A 20 -1.43 10.02 -4.38
CA VAL A 20 -2.52 9.35 -3.66
C VAL A 20 -3.53 8.76 -4.64
N GLU A 21 -3.86 9.49 -5.69
CA GLU A 21 -4.77 9.04 -6.74
C GLU A 21 -4.22 7.81 -7.49
N ARG A 22 -2.94 7.84 -7.87
CA ARG A 22 -2.26 6.70 -8.50
C ARG A 22 -2.25 5.48 -7.58
N ARG A 23 -1.99 5.68 -6.28
CA ARG A 23 -2.04 4.60 -5.29
C ARG A 23 -3.45 4.02 -5.17
N ASN A 24 -4.47 4.87 -5.13
CA ASN A 24 -5.88 4.46 -5.10
C ASN A 24 -6.32 3.71 -6.36
N LEU A 25 -5.77 4.06 -7.53
CA LEU A 25 -6.01 3.32 -8.77
C LEU A 25 -5.40 1.91 -8.68
N THR A 26 -4.13 1.79 -8.31
CA THR A 26 -3.45 0.49 -8.16
C THR A 26 -4.22 -0.42 -7.20
N MET A 27 -4.62 0.09 -6.02
CA MET A 27 -5.39 -0.69 -5.06
C MET A 27 -6.71 -1.18 -5.65
N ARG A 28 -7.46 -0.34 -6.38
CA ARG A 28 -8.73 -0.73 -7.00
C ARG A 28 -8.56 -1.76 -8.13
N MET A 29 -7.47 -1.68 -8.87
CA MET A 29 -7.17 -2.62 -9.97
C MET A 29 -6.67 -3.98 -9.46
N CYS A 30 -5.87 -3.99 -8.39
CA CYS A 30 -5.30 -5.21 -7.84
C CYS A 30 -6.20 -5.90 -6.81
N MET A 31 -7.08 -5.17 -6.13
CA MET A 31 -7.96 -5.72 -5.09
C MET A 31 -9.41 -5.77 -5.54
N ARG A 32 -9.87 -6.99 -5.86
CA ARG A 32 -11.26 -7.24 -6.27
C ARG A 32 -12.30 -6.97 -5.19
N ARG A 33 -11.90 -6.71 -3.93
CA ARG A 33 -12.76 -6.26 -2.82
C ARG A 33 -13.22 -4.79 -2.96
N LEU A 34 -12.49 -4.00 -3.75
CA LEU A 34 -12.76 -2.57 -3.97
C LEU A 34 -13.44 -2.30 -5.33
N THR A 35 -13.77 -3.35 -6.08
CA THR A 35 -14.46 -3.21 -7.36
C THR A 35 -15.98 -3.29 -7.18
N ARG A 36 -16.71 -2.60 -8.04
CA ARG A 36 -18.19 -2.59 -8.02
C ARG A 36 -18.73 -3.90 -8.61
N ARG A 37 -19.83 -4.43 -8.05
CA ARG A 37 -20.53 -5.64 -8.53
C ARG A 37 -19.60 -6.87 -8.61
N THR A 38 -18.94 -7.17 -7.49
CA THR A 38 -18.04 -8.30 -7.34
C THR A 38 -18.58 -9.28 -6.30
N ASN A 39 -18.33 -10.58 -6.50
CA ASN A 39 -18.62 -11.61 -5.51
C ASN A 39 -17.59 -11.65 -4.37
N ALA A 40 -16.42 -11.02 -4.57
CA ALA A 40 -15.30 -11.03 -3.62
C ALA A 40 -15.39 -9.88 -2.60
N PHE A 41 -16.57 -9.59 -2.04
CA PHE A 41 -16.74 -8.52 -1.05
C PHE A 41 -16.38 -8.98 0.36
N SER A 42 -15.91 -8.06 1.20
CA SER A 42 -15.69 -8.32 2.62
C SER A 42 -16.98 -8.07 3.41
N LYS A 43 -17.47 -9.09 4.13
CA LYS A 43 -18.63 -8.95 5.03
C LYS A 43 -18.30 -8.22 6.33
N LYS A 44 -17.08 -8.39 6.83
CA LYS A 44 -16.56 -7.74 8.04
C LYS A 44 -15.49 -6.71 7.66
N LEU A 45 -15.45 -5.60 8.40
CA LEU A 45 -14.44 -4.56 8.22
C LEU A 45 -13.02 -5.08 8.49
N GLU A 46 -12.85 -5.95 9.48
CA GLU A 46 -11.56 -6.58 9.81
C GLU A 46 -10.95 -7.30 8.61
N ASN A 47 -11.75 -8.05 7.85
CA ASN A 47 -11.29 -8.75 6.65
C ASN A 47 -10.89 -7.79 5.54
N LEU A 48 -11.56 -6.63 5.43
CA LEU A 48 -11.14 -5.58 4.50
C LEU A 48 -9.79 -4.97 4.93
N LYS A 49 -9.65 -4.65 6.23
CA LYS A 49 -8.39 -4.12 6.79
C LYS A 49 -7.23 -5.09 6.57
N ALA A 50 -7.42 -6.38 6.88
CA ALA A 50 -6.42 -7.42 6.65
C ALA A 50 -6.04 -7.56 5.17
N ALA A 51 -7.01 -7.53 4.26
CA ALA A 51 -6.74 -7.58 2.83
C ALA A 51 -5.97 -6.35 2.32
N VAL A 52 -6.29 -5.16 2.84
CA VAL A 52 -5.56 -3.92 2.51
C VAL A 52 -4.14 -4.01 3.05
N ALA A 53 -3.95 -4.38 4.32
CA ALA A 53 -2.62 -4.56 4.92
C ALA A 53 -1.77 -5.53 4.11
N LEU A 54 -2.32 -6.68 3.72
CA LEU A 54 -1.64 -7.65 2.88
C LEU A 54 -1.25 -7.07 1.51
N HIS A 55 -2.13 -6.30 0.87
CA HIS A 55 -1.81 -5.65 -0.40
C HIS A 55 -0.66 -4.64 -0.26
N PHE A 56 -0.66 -3.85 0.82
CA PHE A 56 0.45 -2.92 1.11
C PHE A 56 1.76 -3.68 1.36
N ALA A 57 1.74 -4.74 2.16
CA ALA A 57 2.92 -5.57 2.39
C ALA A 57 3.47 -6.16 1.07
N CYS A 58 2.58 -6.75 0.26
CA CYS A 58 2.94 -7.34 -1.02
C CYS A 58 3.37 -6.36 -2.10
N ASN A 59 3.07 -5.06 -1.97
CA ASN A 59 3.48 -4.07 -2.96
C ASN A 59 4.75 -3.30 -2.55
N ASN A 60 5.06 -3.23 -1.25
CA ASN A 60 6.21 -2.47 -0.74
C ASN A 60 7.39 -3.36 -0.33
N PHE A 61 7.15 -4.56 0.22
CA PHE A 61 8.18 -5.40 0.83
C PHE A 61 8.47 -6.67 0.04
N VAL A 62 7.42 -7.30 -0.51
CA VAL A 62 7.51 -8.59 -1.20
C VAL A 62 7.43 -8.38 -2.72
N ASN A 63 8.26 -9.06 -3.51
CA ASN A 63 8.23 -8.95 -4.99
C ASN A 63 7.23 -9.92 -5.68
N LEU A 64 6.15 -10.31 -4.98
CA LEU A 64 5.15 -11.25 -5.51
C LEU A 64 4.22 -10.59 -6.53
N VAL A 65 3.98 -9.30 -6.37
CA VAL A 65 3.16 -8.51 -7.28
C VAL A 65 4.10 -7.71 -8.16
N ARG A 66 3.97 -7.92 -9.49
CA ARG A 66 4.66 -7.23 -10.60
C ARG A 66 5.64 -6.14 -10.12
N GLY A 67 6.94 -6.43 -10.17
CA GLY A 67 8.01 -5.54 -9.72
C GLY A 67 7.82 -4.10 -10.23
N HIS A 68 8.15 -3.14 -9.39
CA HIS A 68 8.03 -1.72 -9.72
C HIS A 68 8.85 -1.41 -10.97
N GLN A 69 8.20 -1.09 -12.09
CA GLN A 69 8.90 -0.87 -13.37
C GLN A 69 9.89 0.30 -13.31
N SER A 70 9.65 1.26 -12.42
CA SER A 70 10.48 2.44 -12.23
C SER A 70 11.66 2.23 -11.28
N LEU A 71 11.60 1.20 -10.43
CA LEU A 71 12.59 0.96 -9.36
C LEU A 71 13.25 -0.41 -9.57
N ARG A 72 14.57 -0.47 -9.44
CA ARG A 72 15.30 -1.75 -9.50
C ARG A 72 15.24 -2.53 -8.17
N VAL A 73 14.75 -1.90 -7.11
CA VAL A 73 14.58 -2.42 -5.76
C VAL A 73 13.13 -2.23 -5.29
N THR A 74 12.75 -2.83 -4.16
CA THR A 74 11.40 -2.65 -3.61
C THR A 74 11.24 -1.26 -2.98
N PRO A 75 10.02 -0.68 -2.95
CA PRO A 75 9.79 0.61 -2.29
C PRO A 75 10.25 0.65 -0.82
N ALA A 76 10.13 -0.45 -0.08
CA ALA A 76 10.62 -0.54 1.29
C ALA A 76 12.15 -0.48 1.37
N MET A 77 12.85 -1.05 0.39
CA MET A 77 14.32 -0.95 0.31
C MET A 77 14.76 0.47 -0.06
N GLU A 78 14.09 1.10 -1.02
CA GLU A 78 14.40 2.48 -1.42
C GLU A 78 14.15 3.47 -0.27
N ALA A 79 13.12 3.22 0.54
CA ALA A 79 12.84 3.98 1.75
C ALA A 79 13.78 3.65 2.92
N GLY A 80 14.72 2.71 2.76
CA GLY A 80 15.66 2.30 3.81
C GLY A 80 15.02 1.50 4.96
N LEU A 81 13.81 1.00 4.78
CA LEU A 81 13.10 0.20 5.80
C LEU A 81 13.63 -1.23 5.87
N THR A 82 14.12 -1.78 4.76
CA THR A 82 14.67 -3.14 4.71
C THR A 82 15.90 -3.22 3.80
N GLY A 83 16.84 -4.10 4.13
CA GLY A 83 18.02 -4.37 3.28
C GLY A 83 17.83 -5.53 2.29
N ARG A 84 16.72 -6.26 2.39
CA ARG A 84 16.42 -7.44 1.57
C ARG A 84 14.97 -7.44 1.11
N ILE A 85 14.72 -8.15 0.01
CA ILE A 85 13.37 -8.47 -0.46
C ILE A 85 12.78 -9.51 0.51
N TRP A 86 11.57 -9.26 0.99
CA TRP A 86 10.89 -10.21 1.88
C TRP A 86 10.31 -11.36 1.08
N THR A 87 10.45 -12.57 1.62
CA THR A 87 9.68 -13.75 1.21
C THR A 87 8.34 -13.79 1.96
N ILE A 88 7.45 -14.71 1.58
CA ILE A 88 6.20 -14.93 2.34
C ILE A 88 6.52 -15.38 3.77
N SER A 89 7.55 -16.20 3.95
CA SER A 89 7.98 -16.67 5.28
C SER A 89 8.43 -15.50 6.16
N ASP A 90 9.28 -14.61 5.62
CA ASP A 90 9.70 -13.39 6.35
C ASP A 90 8.48 -12.55 6.76
N PHE A 91 7.51 -12.38 5.86
CA PHE A 91 6.30 -11.62 6.17
C PHE A 91 5.47 -12.26 7.29
N MET A 92 5.39 -13.59 7.33
CA MET A 92 4.63 -14.31 8.35
C MET A 92 5.32 -14.25 9.73
N GLU A 93 6.65 -14.28 9.76
CA GLU A 93 7.44 -14.15 11.01
C GLU A 93 7.30 -12.74 11.60
N GLU A 94 7.36 -11.70 10.77
CA GLU A 94 7.28 -10.29 11.21
C GLU A 94 5.84 -9.82 11.51
N ALA A 95 4.83 -10.58 11.10
CA ALA A 95 3.41 -10.25 11.32
C ALA A 95 2.82 -10.84 12.61
N GLN A 96 3.58 -11.66 13.35
CA GLN A 96 3.20 -12.24 14.65
C GLN A 96 3.40 -11.25 15.80
#